data_AF-A0A925GTM2-F1
#
_entry.id   AF-A0A925GTM2-F1
#
_cell.length_a   1.000
_cell.length_b   1.000
_cell.length_c   1.000
_cell.angle_alpha   90.00
_cell.angle_beta   90.00
_cell.angle_gamma   90.00
#
_symmetry.space_group_name_H-M   'P 1'
#
loop_
_entity.id
_entity.type
_entity.pdbx_description
1 polymer ?
#
loop_
_entity_poly.entity_id
_entity_poly.type
_entity_poly.pdbx_seq_one_letter_code
_entity_poly.pdbx_strand_id
1 'polypeptide(L)'
;MEVSAGSPTPARQDSATERDALKRVLESGVLERAPNLEHILRYVCGKFFEGRIDEVKEYNIAVDALGRGPGFDQKKDSIVRVEAHRLRKRLAAYYAGVGSNDPLEIVIPPGTYVPTFALRSNAIQDVLPAAITAEVPDQPPASAGMRFPWFWVAALAGFAGIAAFVFLRPAAHAVPVPAPLARVDAVQIVAGANREGIRILAGSDRERTLDHLGNSWLADQFVTGGDVRTSAQRMIFRTPDPSLYLTRREGNFSYAIPVRPGFHEVRLHFAETVFGEGNSASGGETSRIFAVKVNEQPDPEVVDVISNAAGANVAWTRVFRGISPAADGKIHIRFSSHLKEQAFVNGIEILPSPDRRALPVRVLAASTPYIDQKRQRWNPDEYFIGGQTIMRHEPIHGAVDPELFRGERYGNFNYSLPVDPGSRYTVNLYFAETYFGPNRPGGDIAEARLFDVYCGGRSLLHRFDLLKEAGGPLRGLVKSFHGLEPNAQGQLLLHFVPIRNYAVINAIEVIDEGR
;
A
#
# COMPACT_ATOMS: atom_id res chain seq x y z
N MET A 1 -56.68 14.75 11.90
CA MET A 1 -56.23 14.05 13.12
C MET A 1 -55.99 12.61 12.70
N GLU A 2 -54.74 12.25 12.45
CA GLU A 2 -54.16 10.91 12.59
C GLU A 2 -52.76 10.95 11.97
N VAL A 3 -51.76 10.97 12.85
CA VAL A 3 -50.35 10.90 12.53
C VAL A 3 -50.01 9.42 12.49
N SER A 4 -49.74 8.87 11.30
CA SER A 4 -49.28 7.49 11.16
C SER A 4 -47.81 7.41 11.56
N ALA A 5 -47.56 6.64 12.62
CA ALA A 5 -46.26 6.46 13.24
C ALA A 5 -45.28 5.77 12.27
N GLY A 6 -44.19 6.47 11.94
CA GLY A 6 -43.02 5.86 11.32
C GLY A 6 -42.41 4.81 12.25
N SER A 7 -42.06 3.66 11.68
CA SER A 7 -41.31 2.61 12.36
C SER A 7 -40.02 3.18 12.97
N PRO A 8 -39.61 2.76 14.18
CA PRO A 8 -38.40 3.28 14.80
C PRO A 8 -37.18 2.80 14.01
N THR A 9 -36.42 3.76 13.46
CA THR A 9 -35.03 3.55 13.03
C THR A 9 -34.26 2.93 14.22
N PRO A 10 -33.56 1.80 14.05
CA PRO A 10 -32.82 1.21 15.16
C PRO A 10 -31.79 2.23 15.66
N ALA A 11 -31.88 2.58 16.94
CA ALA A 11 -30.89 3.42 17.60
C ALA A 11 -29.51 2.76 17.50
N ARG A 12 -28.55 3.53 17.01
CA ARG A 12 -27.14 3.22 16.78
C ARG A 12 -26.50 2.58 18.03
N GLN A 13 -26.42 1.25 18.07
CA GLN A 13 -25.72 0.52 19.14
C GLN A 13 -24.21 0.84 19.16
N ASP A 14 -23.66 1.38 18.06
CA ASP A 14 -22.24 1.72 17.90
C ASP A 14 -21.77 2.89 18.78
N SER A 15 -22.64 3.85 19.14
CA SER A 15 -22.20 5.04 19.89
C SER A 15 -21.86 4.79 21.36
N ALA A 16 -22.30 3.68 21.95
CA ALA A 16 -21.93 3.32 23.33
C ALA A 16 -20.54 2.71 23.39
N THR A 17 -20.24 1.75 22.50
CA THR A 17 -18.93 1.08 22.43
C THR A 17 -17.81 2.01 21.97
N GLU A 18 -18.10 2.97 21.08
CA GLU A 18 -17.16 4.03 20.69
C GLU A 18 -16.83 4.99 21.84
N ARG A 19 -17.83 5.35 22.66
CA ARG A 19 -17.62 6.17 23.86
C ARG A 19 -16.82 5.41 24.93
N ASP A 20 -17.04 4.11 25.07
CA ASP A 20 -16.27 3.25 25.96
C ASP A 20 -14.82 3.08 25.50
N ALA A 21 -14.57 3.06 24.18
CA ALA A 21 -13.20 3.08 23.65
C ALA A 21 -12.49 4.41 23.98
N LEU A 22 -13.17 5.55 23.84
CA LEU A 22 -12.61 6.85 24.23
C LEU A 22 -12.30 6.89 25.72
N LYS A 23 -13.23 6.41 26.55
CA LYS A 23 -13.05 6.34 28.00
C LYS A 23 -11.81 5.53 28.38
N ARG A 24 -11.63 4.34 27.80
CA ARG A 24 -10.45 3.48 28.05
C ARG A 24 -9.14 4.15 27.70
N VAL A 25 -9.05 4.82 26.56
CA VAL A 25 -7.84 5.58 26.17
C VAL A 25 -7.54 6.69 27.17
N LEU A 26 -8.55 7.47 27.56
CA LEU A 26 -8.40 8.59 28.50
C LEU A 26 -8.01 8.13 29.92
N GLU A 27 -8.56 6.99 30.38
CA GLU A 27 -8.28 6.42 31.71
C GLU A 27 -6.99 5.57 31.75
N SER A 28 -6.41 5.23 30.60
CA SER A 28 -5.20 4.38 30.52
C SER A 28 -3.91 5.02 31.05
N GLY A 29 -3.92 6.32 31.34
CA GLY A 29 -2.72 7.10 31.70
C GLY A 29 -1.79 7.38 30.51
N VAL A 30 -2.11 6.93 29.29
CA VAL A 30 -1.24 7.12 28.12
C VAL A 30 -1.09 8.60 27.74
N LEU A 31 -2.07 9.43 28.08
CA LEU A 31 -2.10 10.88 27.82
C LEU A 31 -1.84 11.76 29.06
N GLU A 32 -1.58 11.16 30.24
CA GLU A 32 -1.54 11.87 31.53
C GLU A 32 -0.52 13.04 31.57
N ARG A 33 0.62 12.90 30.87
CA ARG A 33 1.66 13.95 30.78
C ARG A 33 1.52 14.86 29.57
N ALA A 34 0.40 14.79 28.84
CA ALA A 34 0.19 15.47 27.57
C ALA A 34 -1.23 16.07 27.46
N PRO A 35 -1.54 17.12 28.24
CA PRO A 35 -2.89 17.69 28.34
C PRO A 35 -3.45 18.18 26.99
N ASN A 36 -2.60 18.70 26.11
CA ASN A 36 -3.03 19.14 24.77
C ASN A 36 -3.50 17.96 23.90
N LEU A 37 -2.86 16.79 24.00
CA LEU A 37 -3.28 15.61 23.24
C LEU A 37 -4.63 15.08 23.76
N GLU A 38 -4.82 15.12 25.07
CA GLU A 38 -6.07 14.77 25.70
C GLU A 38 -7.22 15.71 25.30
N HIS A 39 -6.98 17.02 25.32
CA HIS A 39 -7.97 18.02 24.88
C HIS A 39 -8.35 17.84 23.41
N ILE A 40 -7.36 17.63 22.53
CA ILE A 40 -7.63 17.36 21.10
C ILE A 40 -8.47 16.09 20.97
N LEU A 41 -8.09 14.99 21.63
CA LEU A 41 -8.80 13.72 21.52
C LEU A 41 -10.26 13.83 22.01
N ARG A 42 -10.48 14.48 23.16
CA ARG A 42 -11.83 14.75 23.69
C ARG A 42 -12.64 15.61 22.72
N TYR A 43 -12.03 16.66 22.16
CA TYR A 43 -12.71 17.57 21.24
C TYR A 43 -13.15 16.86 19.95
N VAL A 44 -12.23 16.18 19.27
CA VAL A 44 -12.53 15.56 17.96
C VAL A 44 -13.51 14.39 18.09
N CYS A 45 -13.40 13.58 19.14
CA CYS A 45 -14.36 12.52 19.42
C CYS A 45 -15.72 13.09 19.89
N GLY A 46 -15.73 14.17 20.67
CA GLY A 46 -16.95 14.87 21.06
C GLY A 46 -17.75 15.37 19.85
N LYS A 47 -17.09 16.09 18.94
CA LYS A 47 -17.71 16.55 17.68
C LYS A 47 -18.18 15.39 16.80
N PHE A 48 -17.45 14.30 16.76
CA PHE A 48 -17.86 13.07 16.07
C PHE A 48 -19.16 12.50 16.66
N PHE A 49 -19.25 12.37 18.00
CA PHE A 49 -20.44 11.84 18.67
C PHE A 49 -21.68 12.74 18.56
N GLU A 50 -21.47 14.04 18.37
CA GLU A 50 -22.53 15.02 18.12
C GLU A 50 -22.96 15.07 16.64
N GLY A 51 -22.30 14.31 15.75
CA GLY A 51 -22.54 14.33 14.30
C GLY A 51 -22.02 15.59 13.60
N ARG A 52 -21.17 16.38 14.27
CA ARG A 52 -20.64 17.67 13.77
C ARG A 52 -19.22 17.52 13.20
N ILE A 53 -19.01 16.50 12.37
CA ILE A 53 -17.68 16.19 11.80
C ILE A 53 -17.14 17.31 10.90
N ASP A 54 -18.00 18.11 10.28
CA ASP A 54 -17.61 19.24 9.42
C ASP A 54 -16.98 20.42 10.21
N GLU A 55 -17.14 20.42 11.53
CA GLU A 55 -16.50 21.38 12.44
C GLU A 55 -15.11 20.92 12.90
N VAL A 56 -14.70 19.69 12.57
CA VAL A 56 -13.40 19.12 12.98
C VAL A 56 -12.30 19.58 12.01
N LYS A 57 -12.03 20.89 12.02
CA LYS A 57 -11.06 21.59 11.16
C LYS A 57 -9.87 22.11 11.97
N GLU A 58 -8.73 22.29 11.33
CA GLU A 58 -7.48 22.72 11.99
C GLU A 58 -7.68 24.02 12.80
N TYR A 59 -8.35 25.01 12.22
CA TYR A 59 -8.68 26.26 12.92
C TYR A 59 -9.49 26.04 14.21
N ASN A 60 -10.58 25.28 14.12
CA ASN A 60 -11.48 25.05 15.24
C ASN A 60 -10.78 24.26 16.36
N ILE A 61 -9.94 23.28 16.01
CA ILE A 61 -9.14 22.55 17.01
C ILE A 61 -8.13 23.49 17.68
N ALA A 62 -7.51 24.40 16.94
CA ALA A 62 -6.59 25.38 17.50
C ALA A 62 -7.28 26.29 18.53
N VAL A 63 -8.45 26.82 18.18
CA VAL A 63 -9.18 27.79 19.01
C VAL A 63 -9.89 27.09 20.17
N ASP A 64 -10.70 26.08 19.87
CA ASP A 64 -11.63 25.48 20.83
C ASP A 64 -10.97 24.41 21.71
N ALA A 65 -9.96 23.68 21.20
CA ALA A 65 -9.30 22.60 21.94
C ALA A 65 -7.92 23.01 22.50
N LEU A 66 -7.19 23.88 21.80
CA LEU A 66 -5.85 24.35 22.20
C LEU A 66 -5.81 25.78 22.73
N GLY A 67 -6.94 26.49 22.78
CA GLY A 67 -7.06 27.82 23.38
C GLY A 67 -6.33 28.92 22.60
N ARG A 68 -6.13 28.76 21.29
CA ARG A 68 -5.55 29.82 20.44
C ARG A 68 -6.55 30.94 20.20
N GLY A 69 -6.05 32.17 20.04
CA GLY A 69 -6.89 33.35 19.76
C GLY A 69 -7.47 33.34 18.34
N PRO A 70 -8.49 34.19 18.07
CA PRO A 70 -9.19 34.23 16.78
C PRO A 70 -8.32 34.69 15.59
N GLY A 71 -7.12 35.23 15.86
CA GLY A 71 -6.12 35.56 14.84
C GLY A 71 -5.24 34.38 14.40
N PHE A 72 -5.59 33.13 14.76
CA PHE A 72 -4.80 31.95 14.44
C PHE A 72 -4.69 31.72 12.92
N ASP A 73 -3.45 31.64 12.42
CA ASP A 73 -3.13 31.35 11.02
C ASP A 73 -2.54 29.94 10.89
N GLN A 74 -3.35 29.02 10.35
CA GLN A 74 -3.01 27.62 10.10
C GLN A 74 -1.75 27.45 9.23
N LYS A 75 -1.43 28.42 8.36
CA LYS A 75 -0.24 28.33 7.49
C LYS A 75 1.04 28.62 8.26
N LYS A 76 0.98 29.46 9.30
CA LYS A 76 2.14 29.93 10.06
C LYS A 76 2.36 29.17 11.36
N ASP A 77 1.30 28.72 12.01
CA ASP A 77 1.38 27.96 13.27
C ASP A 77 0.92 26.52 13.03
N SER A 78 1.87 25.59 13.08
CA SER A 78 1.64 24.17 12.85
C SER A 78 1.24 23.41 14.12
N ILE A 79 0.88 24.07 15.22
CA ILE A 79 0.61 23.41 16.50
C ILE A 79 -0.39 22.27 16.39
N VAL A 80 -1.51 22.46 15.68
CA VAL A 80 -2.52 21.41 15.53
C VAL A 80 -2.00 20.23 14.71
N ARG A 81 -1.22 20.49 13.65
CA ARG A 81 -0.58 19.42 12.84
C ARG A 81 0.45 18.63 13.66
N VAL A 82 1.26 19.31 14.48
CA VAL A 82 2.28 18.69 15.35
C VAL A 82 1.63 17.88 16.47
N GLU A 83 0.64 18.44 17.17
CA GLU A 83 -0.05 17.76 18.25
C GLU A 83 -0.93 16.60 17.72
N ALA A 84 -1.57 16.73 16.56
CA ALA A 84 -2.28 15.61 15.94
C ALA A 84 -1.32 14.48 15.53
N HIS A 85 -0.12 14.78 15.04
CA HIS A 85 0.90 13.77 14.77
C HIS A 85 1.33 13.04 16.06
N ARG A 86 1.56 13.79 17.15
CA ARG A 86 1.88 13.20 18.47
C ARG A 86 0.73 12.35 19.02
N LEU A 87 -0.52 12.81 18.88
CA LEU A 87 -1.71 12.08 19.29
C LEU A 87 -1.83 10.75 18.54
N ARG A 88 -1.67 10.75 17.21
CA ARG A 88 -1.66 9.51 16.39
C ARG A 88 -0.61 8.52 16.85
N LYS A 89 0.64 8.98 17.06
CA LYS A 89 1.72 8.13 17.57
C LYS A 89 1.39 7.56 18.95
N ARG A 90 0.75 8.34 19.81
CA ARG A 90 0.41 7.94 21.18
C ARG A 90 -0.76 6.95 21.24
N LEU A 91 -1.77 7.14 20.39
CA LEU A 91 -2.85 6.17 20.17
C LEU A 91 -2.30 4.85 19.61
N ALA A 92 -1.44 4.91 18.60
CA ALA A 92 -0.81 3.71 18.05
C ALA A 92 0.01 2.95 19.11
N ALA A 93 0.76 3.66 19.95
CA ALA A 93 1.49 3.06 21.06
C ALA A 93 0.56 2.45 22.15
N TYR A 94 -0.59 3.08 22.41
CA TYR A 94 -1.59 2.53 23.32
C TYR A 94 -2.14 1.20 22.82
N TYR A 95 -2.61 1.16 21.56
CA TYR A 95 -3.20 -0.03 20.96
C TYR A 95 -2.19 -1.13 20.63
N ALA A 96 -0.90 -0.80 20.46
CA ALA A 96 0.17 -1.79 20.38
C ALA A 96 0.56 -2.39 21.74
N GLY A 97 0.19 -1.75 22.86
CA GLY A 97 0.57 -2.16 24.21
C GLY A 97 -0.64 -2.50 25.07
N VAL A 98 -0.95 -1.61 26.02
CA VAL A 98 -2.00 -1.80 27.03
C VAL A 98 -3.39 -1.97 26.45
N GLY A 99 -3.68 -1.35 25.30
CA GLY A 99 -4.95 -1.48 24.55
C GLY A 99 -4.95 -2.62 23.53
N SER A 100 -3.98 -3.53 23.53
CA SER A 100 -3.86 -4.60 22.52
C SER A 100 -5.04 -5.59 22.46
N ASN A 101 -5.82 -5.69 23.53
CA ASN A 101 -7.04 -6.51 23.58
C ASN A 101 -8.32 -5.69 23.44
N ASP A 102 -8.22 -4.38 23.19
CA ASP A 102 -9.39 -3.55 23.02
C ASP A 102 -10.09 -3.88 21.69
N PRO A 103 -11.42 -4.17 21.70
CA PRO A 103 -12.16 -4.56 20.50
C PRO A 103 -12.34 -3.43 19.48
N LEU A 104 -12.03 -2.19 19.86
CA LEU A 104 -12.26 -1.01 19.03
C LEU A 104 -11.06 -0.07 19.15
N GLU A 105 -10.48 0.28 18.01
CA GLU A 105 -9.34 1.19 17.90
C GLU A 105 -9.81 2.58 17.47
N ILE A 106 -9.40 3.61 18.23
CA ILE A 106 -9.55 4.99 17.83
C ILE A 106 -8.39 5.38 16.92
N VAL A 107 -8.70 5.60 15.65
CA VAL A 107 -7.75 6.05 14.64
C VAL A 107 -8.09 7.48 14.25
N ILE A 108 -7.08 8.36 14.23
CA ILE A 108 -7.20 9.69 13.60
C ILE A 108 -6.36 9.64 12.32
N PRO A 109 -6.96 9.47 11.13
CA PRO A 109 -6.18 9.29 9.91
C PRO A 109 -5.32 10.52 9.58
N PRO A 110 -4.15 10.36 8.93
CA PRO A 110 -3.40 11.50 8.42
C PRO A 110 -4.20 12.25 7.35
N GLY A 111 -4.06 13.58 7.30
CA GLY A 111 -4.81 14.44 6.36
C GLY A 111 -6.22 14.84 6.82
N THR A 112 -6.74 14.26 7.90
CA THR A 112 -7.97 14.68 8.57
C THR A 112 -7.78 14.71 10.08
N TYR A 113 -8.70 15.36 10.80
CA TYR A 113 -8.76 15.33 12.25
C TYR A 113 -9.98 14.57 12.77
N VAL A 114 -10.86 14.11 11.87
CA VAL A 114 -12.05 13.32 12.22
C VAL A 114 -11.60 11.93 12.67
N PRO A 115 -11.98 11.48 13.88
CA PRO A 115 -11.66 10.14 14.35
C PRO A 115 -12.53 9.09 13.65
N THR A 116 -11.97 7.90 13.50
CA THR A 116 -12.65 6.69 13.03
C THR A 116 -12.47 5.60 14.07
N PHE A 117 -13.51 4.80 14.29
CA PHE A 117 -13.51 3.70 15.24
C PHE A 117 -13.49 2.38 14.47
N ALA A 118 -12.37 1.67 14.51
CA ALA A 118 -12.17 0.42 13.77
C ALA A 118 -12.37 -0.78 14.68
N LEU A 119 -13.25 -1.71 14.31
CA LEU A 119 -13.38 -3.01 14.99
C LEU A 119 -12.09 -3.81 14.80
N ARG A 120 -11.50 -4.24 15.91
CA ARG A 120 -10.37 -5.17 15.91
C ARG A 120 -10.93 -6.59 16.06
N SER A 121 -10.92 -7.34 14.97
CA SER A 121 -11.35 -8.74 14.92
C SER A 121 -10.35 -9.64 15.64
N ASN A 122 -10.40 -9.67 16.96
CA ASN A 122 -9.84 -10.77 17.75
C ASN A 122 -10.80 -11.97 17.68
N ALA A 123 -10.83 -12.64 16.52
CA ALA A 123 -11.49 -13.92 16.36
C ALA A 123 -10.76 -14.70 15.25
N ILE A 124 -9.72 -15.43 15.66
CA ILE A 124 -9.30 -16.79 15.28
C ILE A 124 -7.89 -16.95 15.90
N GLN A 125 -7.87 -17.21 17.21
CA GLN A 125 -6.70 -17.85 17.84
C GLN A 125 -7.10 -19.02 18.75
N ASP A 126 -8.38 -19.41 18.74
CA ASP A 126 -8.91 -20.57 19.48
C ASP A 126 -9.69 -21.49 18.53
N VAL A 127 -9.01 -22.27 17.68
CA VAL A 127 -9.36 -23.66 17.38
C VAL A 127 -8.13 -24.37 16.78
N LEU A 128 -7.33 -25.03 17.61
CA LEU A 128 -6.73 -26.35 17.36
C LEU A 128 -6.12 -26.86 18.69
N PRO A 129 -6.26 -28.15 19.00
CA PRO A 129 -6.27 -28.66 20.37
C PRO A 129 -4.89 -28.83 21.00
N ALA A 130 -4.87 -28.58 22.31
CA ALA A 130 -3.90 -28.95 23.34
C ALA A 130 -2.70 -29.83 22.91
N ALA A 131 -1.53 -29.19 22.85
CA ALA A 131 -0.25 -29.88 22.98
C ALA A 131 0.42 -29.46 24.30
N ILE A 132 0.53 -30.45 25.20
CA ILE A 132 1.66 -30.71 26.08
C ILE A 132 2.11 -29.53 26.96
N THR A 133 1.66 -29.60 28.21
CA THR A 133 2.18 -28.93 29.40
C THR A 133 3.71 -29.09 29.50
N ALA A 134 4.41 -27.97 29.62
CA ALA A 134 5.69 -27.90 30.32
C ALA A 134 5.72 -26.60 31.13
N GLU A 135 5.65 -26.74 32.45
CA GLU A 135 5.77 -25.67 33.44
C GLU A 135 7.12 -24.95 33.34
N VAL A 136 7.09 -23.62 33.49
CA VAL A 136 8.24 -22.79 33.84
C VAL A 136 8.00 -22.29 35.27
N PRO A 137 8.86 -22.58 36.27
CA PRO A 137 8.67 -22.05 37.61
C PRO A 137 9.15 -20.59 37.72
N ASP A 138 8.32 -19.82 38.42
CA ASP A 138 8.56 -18.47 38.96
C ASP A 138 9.85 -18.35 39.79
N GLN A 139 10.44 -17.14 39.79
CA GLN A 139 10.90 -16.41 41.00
C GLN A 139 11.19 -14.91 40.69
N PRO A 140 11.05 -14.00 41.68
CA PRO A 140 10.75 -12.57 41.51
C PRO A 140 11.98 -11.62 41.59
N PRO A 141 11.82 -10.28 41.45
CA PRO A 141 12.92 -9.35 41.18
C PRO A 141 13.50 -8.68 42.45
N ALA A 142 14.77 -8.25 42.41
CA ALA A 142 15.23 -6.88 42.75
C ALA A 142 16.75 -6.72 42.97
N SER A 143 17.21 -5.53 42.55
CA SER A 143 18.37 -4.72 42.97
C SER A 143 19.81 -5.24 42.87
N ALA A 144 20.59 -4.41 42.17
CA ALA A 144 22.04 -4.39 42.10
C ALA A 144 22.70 -4.09 43.46
N GLY A 145 23.74 -4.85 43.77
CA GLY A 145 24.58 -4.71 44.96
C GLY A 145 25.93 -5.40 44.77
N MET A 146 26.91 -4.59 44.38
CA MET A 146 28.36 -4.74 44.28
C MET A 146 29.09 -5.86 45.08
N ARG A 147 30.10 -6.47 44.41
CA ARG A 147 31.42 -7.01 44.87
C ARG A 147 31.61 -8.54 45.08
N PHE A 148 32.41 -9.09 44.16
CA PHE A 148 33.37 -10.23 44.25
C PHE A 148 34.29 -10.19 45.50
N PRO A 149 35.18 -11.19 45.81
CA PRO A 149 35.39 -12.55 45.26
C PRO A 149 35.71 -13.67 46.33
N TRP A 150 36.00 -14.89 45.84
CA TRP A 150 37.14 -15.78 46.21
C TRP A 150 37.02 -16.97 47.21
N PHE A 151 37.46 -18.16 46.69
CA PHE A 151 37.93 -19.42 47.30
C PHE A 151 36.88 -20.33 48.00
N TRP A 152 36.75 -21.62 47.67
CA TRP A 152 37.79 -22.64 47.65
C TRP A 152 37.66 -23.74 46.59
N VAL A 153 38.83 -24.26 46.27
CA VAL A 153 39.17 -25.43 45.46
C VAL A 153 39.03 -26.72 46.29
N ALA A 154 38.69 -27.80 45.56
CA ALA A 154 38.94 -29.22 45.85
C ALA A 154 38.02 -30.00 46.81
N ALA A 155 37.24 -30.90 46.21
CA ALA A 155 37.16 -32.28 46.68
C ALA A 155 37.02 -33.22 45.47
N LEU A 156 38.19 -33.66 44.97
CA LEU A 156 38.39 -34.79 44.07
C LEU A 156 37.99 -36.09 44.81
N ALA A 157 36.86 -36.72 44.47
CA ALA A 157 36.58 -38.15 44.75
C ALA A 157 35.25 -38.62 44.11
N GLY A 158 34.98 -38.28 42.85
CA GLY A 158 33.72 -38.69 42.19
C GLY A 158 33.86 -39.07 40.72
N PHE A 159 35.07 -39.27 40.21
CA PHE A 159 35.33 -39.39 38.77
C PHE A 159 35.55 -40.83 38.25
N ALA A 160 35.04 -41.85 38.95
CA ALA A 160 35.17 -43.24 38.48
C ALA A 160 33.86 -44.06 38.47
N GLY A 161 32.70 -43.45 38.74
CA GLY A 161 31.42 -44.16 38.88
C GLY A 161 30.33 -43.84 37.84
N ILE A 162 30.49 -42.80 37.02
CA ILE A 162 29.44 -42.32 36.09
C ILE A 162 29.94 -42.34 34.63
N ALA A 163 30.92 -43.19 34.32
CA ALA A 163 31.35 -43.47 32.94
C ALA A 163 30.76 -44.78 32.38
N ALA A 164 29.97 -45.53 33.17
CA ALA A 164 29.47 -46.86 32.81
C ALA A 164 27.94 -46.97 32.70
N PHE A 165 27.18 -45.87 32.74
CA PHE A 165 25.70 -45.92 32.62
C PHE A 165 25.09 -45.05 31.51
N VAL A 166 25.91 -44.53 30.57
CA VAL A 166 25.41 -43.82 29.37
C VAL A 166 25.60 -44.65 28.09
N PHE A 167 26.20 -45.84 28.17
CA PHE A 167 26.49 -46.70 27.00
C PHE A 167 25.45 -47.78 26.67
N LEU A 168 24.22 -47.68 27.18
CA LEU A 168 23.07 -48.37 26.58
C LEU A 168 21.85 -47.43 26.52
N ARG A 169 21.81 -46.60 25.48
CA ARG A 169 20.53 -46.10 24.94
C ARG A 169 20.23 -46.87 23.65
N PRO A 170 19.04 -47.49 23.53
CA PRO A 170 18.64 -48.13 22.29
C PRO A 170 18.59 -47.10 21.16
N ALA A 171 19.02 -47.51 19.97
CA ALA A 171 19.03 -46.69 18.77
C ALA A 171 17.63 -46.07 18.56
N ALA A 172 17.53 -44.76 18.78
CA ALA A 172 16.40 -43.98 18.31
C ALA A 172 16.34 -44.19 16.79
N HIS A 173 15.18 -44.65 16.32
CA HIS A 173 14.94 -44.81 14.90
C HIS A 173 15.25 -43.48 14.21
N ALA A 174 16.18 -43.50 13.27
CA ALA A 174 16.40 -42.35 12.40
C ALA A 174 15.08 -42.05 11.71
N VAL A 175 14.45 -40.92 12.06
CA VAL A 175 13.36 -40.36 11.28
C VAL A 175 13.93 -40.14 9.89
N PRO A 176 13.38 -40.77 8.83
CA PRO A 176 13.90 -40.55 7.49
C PRO A 176 13.75 -39.06 7.20
N VAL A 177 14.88 -38.41 6.90
CA VAL A 177 14.89 -37.09 6.26
C VAL A 177 13.93 -37.22 5.08
N PRO A 178 12.82 -36.45 5.00
CA PRO A 178 11.97 -36.52 3.83
C PRO A 178 12.87 -36.23 2.63
N ALA A 179 12.85 -37.13 1.65
CA ALA A 179 13.52 -36.92 0.39
C ALA A 179 13.22 -35.50 -0.10
N PRO A 180 14.19 -34.76 -0.68
CA PRO A 180 13.90 -33.45 -1.25
C PRO A 180 12.66 -33.60 -2.11
N LEU A 181 11.64 -32.79 -1.82
CA LEU A 181 10.40 -32.76 -2.61
C LEU A 181 10.82 -32.84 -4.06
N ALA A 182 10.31 -33.87 -4.75
CA ALA A 182 10.62 -34.11 -6.15
C ALA A 182 10.60 -32.77 -6.86
N ARG A 183 11.76 -32.40 -7.43
CA ARG A 183 11.95 -31.19 -8.21
C ARG A 183 10.76 -31.10 -9.15
N VAL A 184 9.79 -30.24 -8.85
CA VAL A 184 8.67 -30.00 -9.75
C VAL A 184 9.36 -29.53 -11.01
N ASP A 185 9.28 -30.31 -12.09
CA ASP A 185 9.98 -29.97 -13.31
C ASP A 185 9.58 -28.54 -13.67
N ALA A 186 10.56 -27.63 -13.73
CA ALA A 186 10.34 -26.22 -14.03
C ALA A 186 9.50 -26.04 -15.31
N VAL A 187 9.50 -27.04 -16.19
CA VAL A 187 8.70 -27.15 -17.41
C VAL A 187 7.19 -27.16 -17.14
N GLN A 188 6.67 -27.78 -16.07
CA GLN A 188 5.24 -27.85 -15.78
C GLN A 188 4.68 -26.58 -15.13
N ILE A 189 5.43 -25.95 -14.21
CA ILE A 189 5.07 -24.63 -13.65
C ILE A 189 5.03 -23.58 -14.78
N VAL A 190 5.98 -23.66 -15.71
CA VAL A 190 6.05 -22.83 -16.91
C VAL A 190 4.98 -23.18 -17.95
N ALA A 191 4.29 -24.31 -17.90
CA ALA A 191 3.26 -24.64 -18.90
C ALA A 191 1.90 -23.97 -18.61
N GLY A 192 1.51 -23.85 -17.33
CA GLY A 192 0.22 -23.29 -16.90
C GLY A 192 0.21 -21.76 -16.73
N ALA A 193 1.30 -21.16 -16.27
CA ALA A 193 1.42 -19.70 -16.03
C ALA A 193 1.62 -18.86 -17.32
N ASN A 194 1.82 -19.51 -18.46
CA ASN A 194 2.53 -18.93 -19.61
C ASN A 194 1.64 -18.19 -20.64
N ARG A 195 0.36 -17.97 -20.34
CA ARG A 195 -0.50 -17.07 -21.13
C ARG A 195 -0.68 -15.69 -20.47
N GLU A 196 -0.53 -15.60 -19.15
CA GLU A 196 -0.82 -14.38 -18.36
C GLU A 196 0.43 -13.74 -17.72
N GLY A 197 1.61 -14.33 -17.96
CA GLY A 197 2.91 -13.86 -17.47
C GLY A 197 3.40 -14.54 -16.20
N ILE A 198 4.69 -14.41 -15.93
CA ILE A 198 5.36 -14.96 -14.74
C ILE A 198 5.44 -13.84 -13.70
N ARG A 199 5.01 -14.09 -12.46
CA ARG A 199 5.13 -13.15 -11.35
C ARG A 199 5.85 -13.82 -10.19
N ILE A 200 6.85 -13.16 -9.63
CA ILE A 200 7.71 -13.67 -8.56
C ILE A 200 7.64 -12.69 -7.41
N LEU A 201 7.28 -13.16 -6.22
CA LEU A 201 7.31 -12.38 -4.99
C LEU A 201 8.66 -12.61 -4.30
N ALA A 202 9.57 -11.65 -4.45
CA ALA A 202 10.94 -11.77 -3.95
C ALA A 202 10.95 -11.87 -2.42
N GLY A 203 11.77 -12.77 -1.91
CA GLY A 203 11.84 -13.13 -0.50
C GLY A 203 10.70 -14.03 0.01
N SER A 204 9.71 -14.38 -0.81
CA SER A 204 8.63 -15.28 -0.36
C SER A 204 9.03 -16.76 -0.49
N ASP A 205 8.71 -17.55 0.52
CA ASP A 205 8.78 -19.02 0.53
C ASP A 205 7.42 -19.68 0.22
N ARG A 206 6.35 -18.88 0.11
CA ARG A 206 5.01 -19.37 -0.20
C ARG A 206 4.94 -19.76 -1.65
N GLU A 207 4.61 -21.02 -1.91
CA GLU A 207 4.48 -21.57 -3.27
C GLU A 207 3.65 -20.66 -4.18
N ARG A 208 2.55 -20.11 -3.65
CA ARG A 208 1.67 -19.19 -4.36
C ARG A 208 1.02 -18.17 -3.43
N THR A 209 1.07 -16.90 -3.83
CA THR A 209 0.32 -15.79 -3.23
C THR A 209 -0.60 -15.19 -4.28
N LEU A 210 -1.82 -14.80 -3.91
CA LEU A 210 -2.73 -14.07 -4.79
C LEU A 210 -2.72 -12.59 -4.41
N ASP A 211 -2.68 -11.72 -5.41
CA ASP A 211 -2.99 -10.30 -5.20
C ASP A 211 -4.52 -10.07 -5.25
N HIS A 212 -4.97 -8.85 -4.95
CA HIS A 212 -6.39 -8.50 -4.99
C HIS A 212 -7.02 -8.62 -6.39
N LEU A 213 -6.21 -8.68 -7.45
CA LEU A 213 -6.65 -8.88 -8.84
C LEU A 213 -6.85 -10.36 -9.18
N GLY A 214 -6.44 -11.26 -8.29
CA GLY A 214 -6.42 -12.71 -8.50
C GLY A 214 -5.20 -13.20 -9.28
N ASN A 215 -4.20 -12.36 -9.54
CA ASN A 215 -2.98 -12.82 -10.19
C ASN A 215 -2.16 -13.68 -9.23
N SER A 216 -1.53 -14.69 -9.82
CA SER A 216 -0.66 -15.63 -9.09
C SER A 216 0.78 -15.12 -9.01
N TRP A 217 1.25 -14.90 -7.79
CA TRP A 217 2.65 -14.62 -7.47
C TRP A 217 3.33 -15.88 -6.95
N LEU A 218 4.37 -16.32 -7.63
CA LEU A 218 5.17 -17.49 -7.26
C LEU A 218 6.17 -17.11 -6.14
N ALA A 219 6.60 -18.13 -5.38
CA ALA A 219 7.72 -18.01 -4.47
C ALA A 219 8.97 -17.45 -5.15
N ASP A 220 9.93 -16.97 -4.35
CA ASP A 220 11.21 -16.47 -4.83
C ASP A 220 12.06 -17.61 -5.41
N GLN A 221 12.12 -17.67 -6.73
CA GLN A 221 12.77 -18.72 -7.50
C GLN A 221 13.54 -18.15 -8.69
N PHE A 222 14.33 -19.00 -9.36
CA PHE A 222 15.25 -18.64 -10.46
C PHE A 222 16.39 -17.70 -10.07
N VAL A 223 16.69 -17.61 -8.78
CA VAL A 223 17.61 -16.63 -8.22
C VAL A 223 18.95 -17.23 -7.80
N THR A 224 20.00 -16.42 -7.87
CA THR A 224 21.33 -16.74 -7.36
C THR A 224 21.87 -15.54 -6.58
N GLY A 225 22.35 -15.80 -5.36
CA GLY A 225 22.85 -14.76 -4.44
C GLY A 225 21.74 -14.00 -3.70
N GLY A 226 22.16 -13.02 -2.91
CA GLY A 226 21.29 -12.18 -2.07
C GLY A 226 20.68 -12.92 -0.88
N ASP A 227 20.22 -12.11 0.09
CA ASP A 227 19.53 -12.54 1.29
C ASP A 227 18.04 -12.23 1.20
N VAL A 228 17.23 -12.98 1.95
CA VAL A 228 15.81 -12.69 2.12
C VAL A 228 15.59 -11.79 3.32
N ARG A 229 14.76 -10.75 3.17
CA ARG A 229 14.38 -9.84 4.23
C ARG A 229 12.87 -9.63 4.25
N THR A 230 12.34 -9.44 5.45
CA THR A 230 10.92 -9.18 5.69
C THR A 230 10.75 -7.92 6.53
N SER A 231 9.75 -7.12 6.18
CA SER A 231 9.36 -5.91 6.88
C SER A 231 8.08 -6.16 7.68
N ALA A 232 7.96 -5.52 8.83
CA ALA A 232 6.72 -5.52 9.61
C ALA A 232 5.55 -4.92 8.79
N GLN A 233 4.33 -5.41 9.06
CA GLN A 233 3.09 -4.94 8.45
C GLN A 233 2.98 -3.42 8.54
N ARG A 234 2.67 -2.79 7.40
CA ARG A 234 2.55 -1.34 7.28
C ARG A 234 1.76 -0.96 6.04
N MET A 235 1.30 0.28 6.01
CA MET A 235 0.72 0.86 4.81
C MET A 235 1.80 1.04 3.75
N ILE A 236 1.47 0.71 2.51
CA ILE A 236 2.25 1.05 1.33
C ILE A 236 1.33 1.85 0.41
N PHE A 237 1.70 3.10 0.11
CA PHE A 237 0.90 3.97 -0.75
C PHE A 237 0.98 3.52 -2.21
N ARG A 238 0.01 3.96 -3.03
CA ARG A 238 -0.12 3.66 -4.47
C ARG A 238 -0.37 2.19 -4.83
N THR A 239 -0.61 1.31 -3.86
CA THR A 239 -0.97 -0.08 -4.09
C THR A 239 -2.14 -0.52 -3.19
N PRO A 240 -3.05 -1.38 -3.69
CA PRO A 240 -4.04 -2.07 -2.85
C PRO A 240 -3.46 -3.31 -2.15
N ASP A 241 -2.26 -3.77 -2.54
CA ASP A 241 -1.61 -4.96 -1.99
C ASP A 241 -0.31 -4.64 -1.23
N PRO A 242 -0.37 -4.04 -0.02
CA PRO A 242 0.83 -3.80 0.77
C PRO A 242 1.68 -5.06 1.00
N SER A 243 1.04 -6.24 1.08
CA SER A 243 1.69 -7.54 1.30
C SER A 243 2.74 -7.90 0.24
N LEU A 244 2.57 -7.44 -1.01
CA LEU A 244 3.54 -7.67 -2.09
C LEU A 244 4.88 -6.95 -1.85
N TYR A 245 4.91 -5.99 -0.92
CA TYR A 245 6.08 -5.15 -0.63
C TYR A 245 6.69 -5.40 0.75
N LEU A 246 6.20 -6.42 1.47
CA LEU A 246 6.68 -6.74 2.82
C LEU A 246 7.81 -7.77 2.82
N THR A 247 7.98 -8.54 1.75
CA THR A 247 9.16 -9.38 1.55
C THR A 247 10.04 -8.78 0.45
N ARG A 248 11.34 -9.02 0.54
CA ARG A 248 12.29 -8.64 -0.51
C ARG A 248 13.49 -9.57 -0.54
N ARG A 249 14.12 -9.64 -1.71
CA ARG A 249 15.50 -10.10 -1.84
C ARG A 249 16.42 -8.90 -1.81
N GLU A 250 17.52 -8.97 -1.06
CA GLU A 250 18.43 -7.86 -0.80
C GLU A 250 19.92 -8.30 -0.96
N GLY A 251 20.80 -7.41 -1.40
CA GLY A 251 22.23 -7.67 -1.63
C GLY A 251 22.63 -7.72 -3.11
N ASN A 252 23.73 -8.40 -3.43
CA ASN A 252 24.10 -8.68 -4.81
C ASN A 252 23.48 -10.01 -5.25
N PHE A 253 22.61 -9.97 -6.26
CA PHE A 253 21.91 -11.16 -6.75
C PHE A 253 21.48 -11.02 -8.21
N SER A 254 21.08 -12.14 -8.80
CA SER A 254 20.53 -12.16 -10.15
C SER A 254 19.43 -13.20 -10.31
N TYR A 255 18.45 -12.90 -11.16
CA TYR A 255 17.45 -13.84 -11.63
C TYR A 255 17.75 -14.27 -13.08
N ALA A 256 17.49 -15.54 -13.39
CA ALA A 256 17.54 -16.08 -14.75
C ALA A 256 16.22 -16.81 -15.06
N ILE A 257 15.23 -16.05 -15.52
CA ILE A 257 13.83 -16.48 -15.60
C ILE A 257 13.54 -17.08 -16.99
N PRO A 258 13.17 -18.37 -17.09
CA PRO A 258 12.84 -18.99 -18.37
C PRO A 258 11.52 -18.45 -18.91
N VAL A 259 11.51 -18.05 -20.19
CA VAL A 259 10.33 -17.51 -20.87
C VAL A 259 10.19 -18.08 -22.27
N ARG A 260 9.01 -17.91 -22.89
CA ARG A 260 8.83 -18.25 -24.30
C ARG A 260 9.60 -17.27 -25.20
N PRO A 261 9.96 -17.66 -26.44
CA PRO A 261 10.44 -16.70 -27.44
C PRO A 261 9.39 -15.61 -27.69
N GLY A 262 9.86 -14.38 -27.91
CA GLY A 262 9.00 -13.22 -28.17
C GLY A 262 9.46 -11.97 -27.42
N PHE A 263 8.63 -10.94 -27.46
CA PHE A 263 8.82 -9.73 -26.66
C PHE A 263 8.07 -9.86 -25.34
N HIS A 264 8.63 -9.28 -24.29
CA HIS A 264 8.09 -9.24 -22.95
C HIS A 264 8.24 -7.85 -22.38
N GLU A 265 7.32 -7.50 -21.49
CA GLU A 265 7.45 -6.40 -20.56
C GLU A 265 7.93 -6.94 -19.22
N VAL A 266 9.03 -6.39 -18.70
CA VAL A 266 9.55 -6.69 -17.37
C VAL A 266 9.13 -5.57 -16.43
N ARG A 267 8.46 -5.90 -15.33
CA ARG A 267 8.10 -4.96 -14.26
C ARG A 267 8.82 -5.32 -12.98
N LEU A 268 9.55 -4.36 -12.42
CA LEU A 268 10.22 -4.51 -11.14
C LEU A 268 9.50 -3.65 -10.10
N HIS A 269 9.10 -4.28 -9.01
CA HIS A 269 8.31 -3.66 -7.94
C HIS A 269 9.18 -3.39 -6.73
N PHE A 270 9.10 -2.16 -6.21
CA PHE A 270 9.84 -1.69 -5.06
C PHE A 270 8.96 -0.87 -4.13
N ALA A 271 9.20 -0.97 -2.82
CA ALA A 271 8.83 0.04 -1.84
C ALA A 271 9.91 0.07 -0.76
N GLU A 272 10.47 1.25 -0.52
CA GLU A 272 11.48 1.42 0.53
C GLU A 272 10.80 1.39 1.91
N THR A 273 11.10 0.34 2.68
CA THR A 273 10.50 0.07 4.00
C THR A 273 11.52 0.09 5.14
N VAL A 274 12.79 0.33 4.84
CA VAL A 274 13.89 0.39 5.83
C VAL A 274 14.31 1.83 6.07
N PHE A 275 14.49 2.60 5.00
CA PHE A 275 14.91 4.00 5.05
C PHE A 275 13.74 4.97 4.82
N GLY A 276 13.92 6.23 5.22
CA GLY A 276 12.95 7.30 5.04
C GLY A 276 11.92 7.42 6.17
N GLU A 277 11.00 8.37 6.00
CA GLU A 277 10.05 8.76 7.04
C GLU A 277 9.17 7.57 7.51
N GLY A 278 9.08 7.41 8.83
CA GLY A 278 8.32 6.32 9.46
C GLY A 278 9.02 4.96 9.50
N ASN A 279 10.25 4.84 8.99
CA ASN A 279 11.00 3.58 8.95
C ASN A 279 12.15 3.52 9.97
N SER A 280 12.64 2.31 10.23
CA SER A 280 13.57 2.03 11.34
C SER A 280 14.96 2.63 11.18
N ALA A 281 15.46 2.77 9.94
CA ALA A 281 16.82 3.23 9.67
C ALA A 281 16.94 4.75 9.46
N SER A 282 15.83 5.51 9.62
CA SER A 282 15.80 6.94 9.30
C SER A 282 16.31 7.22 7.87
N GLY A 283 16.87 8.40 7.61
CA GLY A 283 17.38 8.78 6.31
C GLY A 283 16.27 9.24 5.35
N GLY A 284 16.54 9.13 4.06
CA GLY A 284 15.67 9.60 2.98
C GLY A 284 16.27 9.26 1.62
N GLU A 285 16.01 10.11 0.63
CA GLU A 285 16.69 10.03 -0.67
C GLU A 285 18.20 9.88 -0.49
N THR A 286 18.84 9.19 -1.42
CA THR A 286 20.27 8.82 -1.44
C THR A 286 20.70 7.84 -0.35
N SER A 287 19.82 7.44 0.57
CA SER A 287 20.16 6.49 1.63
C SER A 287 20.38 5.08 1.10
N ARG A 288 19.74 4.72 -0.01
CA ARG A 288 19.97 3.45 -0.70
C ARG A 288 19.95 3.68 -2.21
N ILE A 289 21.13 3.62 -2.81
CA ILE A 289 21.33 3.69 -4.25
C ILE A 289 21.90 2.35 -4.70
N PHE A 290 21.38 1.78 -5.79
CA PHE A 290 21.89 0.54 -6.36
C PHE A 290 21.68 0.48 -7.87
N ALA A 291 22.26 -0.51 -8.52
CA ALA A 291 22.18 -0.70 -9.96
C ALA A 291 21.32 -1.92 -10.32
N VAL A 292 20.52 -1.79 -11.38
CA VAL A 292 19.73 -2.88 -11.97
C VAL A 292 20.07 -2.99 -13.44
N LYS A 293 20.27 -4.22 -13.94
CA LYS A 293 20.51 -4.48 -15.35
C LYS A 293 19.62 -5.62 -15.84
N VAL A 294 18.87 -5.38 -16.91
CA VAL A 294 18.03 -6.39 -17.59
C VAL A 294 18.74 -6.83 -18.87
N ASN A 295 19.00 -8.13 -18.99
CA ASN A 295 19.79 -8.74 -20.06
C ASN A 295 21.12 -7.99 -20.28
N GLU A 296 21.57 -7.94 -21.53
CA GLU A 296 22.79 -7.25 -21.94
C GLU A 296 22.54 -5.79 -22.34
N GLN A 297 21.56 -5.12 -21.72
CA GLN A 297 21.42 -3.67 -21.88
C GLN A 297 22.76 -2.98 -21.52
N PRO A 298 23.23 -2.01 -22.33
CA PRO A 298 24.60 -1.52 -22.27
C PRO A 298 24.94 -0.97 -20.89
N ASP A 299 24.06 -0.14 -20.33
CA ASP A 299 24.26 0.52 -19.05
C ASP A 299 23.26 0.01 -18.00
N PRO A 300 23.73 -0.29 -16.77
CA PRO A 300 22.83 -0.56 -15.67
C PRO A 300 22.08 0.72 -15.27
N GLU A 301 20.81 0.57 -14.92
CA GLU A 301 20.00 1.65 -14.38
C GLU A 301 20.30 1.86 -12.90
N VAL A 302 20.59 3.11 -12.52
CA VAL A 302 20.81 3.50 -11.12
C VAL A 302 19.46 3.84 -10.48
N VAL A 303 19.18 3.21 -9.35
CA VAL A 303 17.89 3.24 -8.66
C VAL A 303 18.06 3.85 -7.27
N ASP A 304 17.18 4.80 -6.94
CA ASP A 304 16.91 5.31 -5.59
C ASP A 304 15.40 5.26 -5.37
N VAL A 305 14.93 4.21 -4.69
CA VAL A 305 13.50 3.93 -4.56
C VAL A 305 12.73 5.07 -3.89
N ILE A 306 13.32 5.78 -2.92
CA ILE A 306 12.62 6.89 -2.24
C ILE A 306 12.41 8.04 -3.23
N SER A 307 13.46 8.41 -3.97
CA SER A 307 13.36 9.45 -4.99
C SER A 307 12.41 9.03 -6.12
N ASN A 308 12.52 7.78 -6.58
CA ASN A 308 11.70 7.26 -7.69
C ASN A 308 10.22 7.10 -7.34
N ALA A 309 9.90 6.73 -6.09
CA ALA A 309 8.53 6.57 -5.63
C ALA A 309 7.90 7.88 -5.15
N ALA A 310 8.69 8.94 -4.98
CA ALA A 310 8.34 10.18 -4.28
C ALA A 310 7.99 9.95 -2.79
N GLY A 311 8.74 9.06 -2.13
CA GLY A 311 8.63 8.83 -0.69
C GLY A 311 8.96 7.40 -0.27
N ALA A 312 9.21 7.23 1.03
CA ALA A 312 9.28 5.92 1.66
C ALA A 312 7.88 5.32 1.85
N ASN A 313 7.78 4.00 1.89
CA ASN A 313 6.51 3.28 1.96
C ASN A 313 5.55 3.63 0.81
N VAL A 314 6.09 3.98 -0.37
CA VAL A 314 5.32 4.22 -1.60
C VAL A 314 5.73 3.17 -2.62
N ALA A 315 4.75 2.49 -3.22
CA ALA A 315 5.01 1.54 -4.29
C ALA A 315 5.50 2.26 -5.55
N TRP A 316 6.58 1.73 -6.13
CA TRP A 316 7.12 2.13 -7.43
C TRP A 316 7.33 0.91 -8.30
N THR A 317 6.92 1.01 -9.56
CA THR A 317 7.09 -0.03 -10.56
C THR A 317 7.93 0.51 -11.70
N ARG A 318 9.06 -0.14 -11.96
CA ARG A 318 9.93 0.16 -13.10
C ARG A 318 9.63 -0.78 -14.26
N VAL A 319 9.27 -0.23 -15.41
CA VAL A 319 8.81 -0.98 -16.60
C VAL A 319 9.86 -1.00 -17.72
N PHE A 320 10.37 -2.17 -18.08
CA PHE A 320 11.22 -2.35 -19.26
C PHE A 320 10.41 -3.01 -20.37
N ARG A 321 10.22 -2.32 -21.50
CA ARG A 321 9.47 -2.85 -22.65
C ARG A 321 10.37 -3.53 -23.68
N GLY A 322 9.78 -4.38 -24.52
CA GLY A 322 10.44 -4.97 -25.68
C GLY A 322 11.61 -5.90 -25.35
N ILE A 323 11.60 -6.52 -24.17
CA ILE A 323 12.65 -7.44 -23.72
C ILE A 323 12.43 -8.81 -24.35
N SER A 324 13.45 -9.33 -25.02
CA SER A 324 13.46 -10.72 -25.51
C SER A 324 14.39 -11.58 -24.66
N PRO A 325 14.11 -12.89 -24.52
CA PRO A 325 15.05 -13.79 -23.87
C PRO A 325 16.42 -13.79 -24.57
N ALA A 326 17.47 -14.00 -23.79
CA ALA A 326 18.81 -14.26 -24.31
C ALA A 326 18.86 -15.63 -25.04
N ALA A 327 20.02 -15.97 -25.60
CA ALA A 327 20.21 -17.20 -26.37
C ALA A 327 19.90 -18.49 -25.57
N ASP A 328 19.93 -18.44 -24.24
CA ASP A 328 19.58 -19.54 -23.33
C ASP A 328 18.08 -19.63 -23.03
N GLY A 329 17.24 -18.80 -23.67
CA GLY A 329 15.79 -18.79 -23.47
C GLY A 329 15.34 -18.10 -22.18
N LYS A 330 16.21 -17.32 -21.54
CA LYS A 330 15.91 -16.68 -20.24
C LYS A 330 16.02 -15.17 -20.32
N ILE A 331 15.25 -14.49 -19.47
CA ILE A 331 15.48 -13.08 -19.14
C ILE A 331 16.35 -13.02 -17.88
N HIS A 332 17.48 -12.35 -17.99
CA HIS A 332 18.45 -12.16 -16.92
C HIS A 332 18.23 -10.80 -16.27
N ILE A 333 18.14 -10.74 -14.95
CA ILE A 333 17.99 -9.48 -14.21
C ILE A 333 19.03 -9.48 -13.10
N ARG A 334 19.97 -8.54 -13.13
CA ARG A 334 21.05 -8.40 -12.15
C ARG A 334 20.82 -7.18 -11.28
N PHE A 335 20.96 -7.37 -9.98
CA PHE A 335 20.92 -6.33 -8.97
C PHE A 335 22.30 -6.21 -8.33
N SER A 336 22.84 -5.00 -8.29
CA SER A 336 24.20 -4.74 -7.81
C SER A 336 24.18 -3.59 -6.80
N SER A 337 24.54 -3.91 -5.57
CA SER A 337 24.70 -2.96 -4.46
C SER A 337 25.73 -1.89 -4.83
N HIS A 338 25.48 -0.65 -4.41
CA HIS A 338 26.43 0.45 -4.56
C HIS A 338 26.94 0.89 -3.18
N LEU A 339 28.27 0.97 -3.03
CA LEU A 339 28.93 1.26 -1.76
C LEU A 339 28.49 0.26 -0.67
N LYS A 340 27.97 0.77 0.45
CA LYS A 340 27.51 -0.03 1.60
C LYS A 340 26.04 -0.42 1.52
N GLU A 341 25.31 0.06 0.51
CA GLU A 341 23.86 -0.04 0.44
C GLU A 341 23.43 -1.19 -0.46
N GLN A 342 22.58 -2.05 0.08
CA GLN A 342 22.21 -3.31 -0.55
C GLN A 342 21.11 -3.08 -1.60
N ALA A 343 21.33 -3.58 -2.82
CA ALA A 343 20.28 -3.60 -3.83
C ALA A 343 19.11 -4.48 -3.35
N PHE A 344 17.88 -4.18 -3.73
CA PHE A 344 16.75 -5.04 -3.38
C PHE A 344 15.66 -5.01 -4.43
N VAL A 345 14.75 -5.98 -4.38
CA VAL A 345 13.48 -5.97 -5.13
C VAL A 345 12.40 -6.66 -4.30
N ASN A 346 11.15 -6.18 -4.40
CA ASN A 346 9.99 -6.79 -3.74
C ASN A 346 9.28 -7.79 -4.65
N GLY A 347 9.08 -7.45 -5.92
CA GLY A 347 8.38 -8.29 -6.87
C GLY A 347 8.89 -8.12 -8.30
N ILE A 348 8.73 -9.16 -9.12
CA ILE A 348 9.11 -9.17 -10.53
C ILE A 348 7.93 -9.72 -11.33
N GLU A 349 7.52 -9.03 -12.39
CA GLU A 349 6.62 -9.56 -13.41
C GLU A 349 7.33 -9.63 -14.76
N ILE A 350 7.08 -10.72 -15.50
CA ILE A 350 7.50 -10.93 -16.87
C ILE A 350 6.26 -11.23 -17.70
N LEU A 351 5.77 -10.23 -18.42
CA LEU A 351 4.50 -10.27 -19.13
C LEU A 351 4.76 -10.41 -20.63
N PRO A 352 4.14 -11.38 -21.34
CA PRO A 352 4.24 -11.47 -22.78
C PRO A 352 3.68 -10.20 -23.45
N SER A 353 4.42 -9.67 -24.42
CA SER A 353 4.02 -8.51 -25.23
C SER A 353 3.92 -8.91 -26.70
N PRO A 354 2.88 -8.45 -27.43
CA PRO A 354 2.71 -8.78 -28.84
C PRO A 354 3.81 -8.19 -29.73
N ASP A 355 4.40 -7.07 -29.31
CA ASP A 355 5.47 -6.37 -29.99
C ASP A 355 6.39 -5.67 -28.95
N ARG A 356 7.22 -4.73 -29.40
CA ARG A 356 8.18 -4.02 -28.56
C ARG A 356 7.57 -2.93 -27.69
N ARG A 357 6.27 -2.63 -27.86
CA ARG A 357 5.58 -1.61 -27.08
C ARG A 357 5.35 -2.07 -25.65
N ALA A 358 5.25 -1.09 -24.75
CA ALA A 358 4.75 -1.32 -23.41
C ALA A 358 3.28 -1.76 -23.49
N LEU A 359 2.91 -2.66 -22.58
CA LEU A 359 1.53 -3.09 -22.41
C LEU A 359 0.68 -1.89 -21.96
N PRO A 360 -0.56 -1.76 -22.45
CA PRO A 360 -1.42 -0.67 -22.04
C PRO A 360 -1.70 -0.68 -20.53
N VAL A 361 -1.70 0.50 -19.92
CA VAL A 361 -2.16 0.67 -18.52
C VAL A 361 -3.62 1.06 -18.56
N ARG A 362 -4.51 0.27 -17.96
CA ARG A 362 -5.95 0.54 -17.88
C ARG A 362 -6.40 0.50 -16.44
N VAL A 363 -6.79 1.65 -15.91
CA VAL A 363 -7.24 1.83 -14.53
C VAL A 363 -8.68 2.30 -14.52
N LEU A 364 -9.50 1.67 -13.69
CA LEU A 364 -10.89 2.01 -13.44
C LEU A 364 -11.00 2.50 -11.99
N ALA A 365 -11.71 3.60 -11.74
CA ALA A 365 -11.93 4.15 -10.41
C ALA A 365 -12.97 3.32 -9.60
N ALA A 366 -12.75 2.01 -9.50
CA ALA A 366 -13.59 1.02 -8.84
C ALA A 366 -12.71 0.01 -8.08
N SER A 367 -13.32 -0.78 -7.19
CA SER A 367 -12.60 -1.79 -6.39
C SER A 367 -12.46 -3.15 -7.09
N THR A 368 -13.16 -3.36 -8.20
CA THR A 368 -13.16 -4.61 -8.95
C THR A 368 -12.77 -4.39 -10.41
N PRO A 369 -12.06 -5.34 -11.05
CA PRO A 369 -11.72 -5.24 -12.46
C PRO A 369 -12.98 -5.32 -13.35
N TYR A 370 -12.85 -4.82 -14.56
CA TYR A 370 -13.89 -4.87 -15.59
C TYR A 370 -13.30 -5.34 -16.94
N ILE A 371 -14.09 -6.06 -17.74
CA ILE A 371 -13.71 -6.45 -19.10
C ILE A 371 -14.68 -5.75 -20.04
N ASP A 372 -14.14 -4.88 -20.89
CA ASP A 372 -14.96 -4.10 -21.82
C ASP A 372 -15.44 -4.91 -23.03
N GLN A 373 -16.29 -4.29 -23.85
CA GLN A 373 -16.80 -4.91 -25.07
C GLN A 373 -15.71 -5.31 -26.08
N LYS A 374 -14.52 -4.72 -26.01
CA LYS A 374 -13.35 -5.09 -26.83
C LYS A 374 -12.52 -6.20 -26.19
N ARG A 375 -13.00 -6.79 -25.10
CA ARG A 375 -12.32 -7.82 -24.30
C ARG A 375 -11.01 -7.33 -23.69
N GLN A 376 -10.88 -6.03 -23.47
CA GLN A 376 -9.75 -5.44 -22.78
C GLN A 376 -10.06 -5.42 -21.29
N ARG A 377 -9.08 -5.84 -20.49
CA ARG A 377 -9.19 -5.79 -19.03
C ARG A 377 -8.81 -4.41 -18.53
N TRP A 378 -9.66 -3.86 -17.67
CA TRP A 378 -9.47 -2.67 -16.87
C TRP A 378 -9.25 -3.08 -15.43
N ASN A 379 -8.11 -2.72 -14.87
CA ASN A 379 -7.79 -3.01 -13.48
C ASN A 379 -8.52 -2.01 -12.57
N PRO A 380 -8.88 -2.42 -11.33
CA PRO A 380 -9.39 -1.52 -10.32
C PRO A 380 -8.39 -0.41 -9.97
N ASP A 381 -8.83 0.47 -9.10
CA ASP A 381 -8.17 1.74 -8.84
C ASP A 381 -6.82 1.54 -8.14
N GLU A 382 -5.74 1.93 -8.82
CA GLU A 382 -4.35 1.73 -8.43
C GLU A 382 -3.51 2.99 -8.72
N TYR A 383 -2.30 3.06 -8.19
CA TYR A 383 -1.31 4.11 -8.48
C TYR A 383 -1.68 5.53 -7.99
N PHE A 384 -2.74 5.68 -7.21
CA PHE A 384 -3.24 6.98 -6.77
C PHE A 384 -2.77 7.39 -5.37
N ILE A 385 -2.82 8.70 -5.12
CA ILE A 385 -2.77 9.30 -3.78
C ILE A 385 -3.88 10.37 -3.69
N GLY A 386 -4.61 10.37 -2.58
CA GLY A 386 -5.68 11.33 -2.29
C GLY A 386 -7.00 10.99 -3.00
N GLY A 387 -8.01 11.83 -2.77
CA GLY A 387 -9.38 11.63 -3.26
C GLY A 387 -10.11 10.46 -2.60
N GLN A 388 -11.36 10.27 -2.99
CA GLN A 388 -12.25 9.20 -2.57
C GLN A 388 -12.90 8.54 -3.78
N THR A 389 -13.34 7.30 -3.63
CA THR A 389 -14.07 6.58 -4.68
C THR A 389 -15.55 6.42 -4.30
N ILE A 390 -16.40 6.43 -5.31
CA ILE A 390 -17.82 6.12 -5.19
C ILE A 390 -18.29 5.36 -6.42
N MET A 391 -19.21 4.42 -6.23
CA MET A 391 -19.90 3.74 -7.32
C MET A 391 -21.20 4.46 -7.63
N ARG A 392 -21.38 4.85 -8.89
CA ARG A 392 -22.59 5.46 -9.44
C ARG A 392 -23.44 4.38 -10.10
N HIS A 393 -24.75 4.54 -10.01
CA HIS A 393 -25.72 3.56 -10.55
C HIS A 393 -26.54 4.12 -11.70
N GLU A 394 -26.40 5.41 -11.95
CA GLU A 394 -27.14 6.12 -12.98
C GLU A 394 -26.71 5.67 -14.38
N PRO A 395 -27.67 5.59 -15.32
CA PRO A 395 -27.35 5.22 -16.69
C PRO A 395 -26.49 6.31 -17.34
N ILE A 396 -25.42 5.89 -18.01
CA ILE A 396 -24.54 6.78 -18.77
C ILE A 396 -24.88 6.69 -20.25
N HIS A 397 -25.17 7.83 -20.85
CA HIS A 397 -25.58 7.97 -22.25
C HIS A 397 -24.39 8.29 -23.16
N GLY A 398 -24.46 7.83 -24.42
CA GLY A 398 -23.46 8.15 -25.45
C GLY A 398 -22.11 7.44 -25.31
N ALA A 399 -21.94 6.59 -24.29
CA ALA A 399 -20.78 5.75 -24.11
C ALA A 399 -20.98 4.39 -24.82
N VAL A 400 -19.96 3.93 -25.56
CA VAL A 400 -19.93 2.56 -26.10
C VAL A 400 -19.92 1.54 -24.96
N ASP A 401 -19.17 1.85 -23.91
CA ASP A 401 -19.07 1.03 -22.71
C ASP A 401 -19.43 1.85 -21.45
N PRO A 402 -20.73 1.88 -21.05
CA PRO A 402 -21.19 2.66 -19.90
C PRO A 402 -20.60 2.22 -18.56
N GLU A 403 -20.13 0.97 -18.44
CA GLU A 403 -19.61 0.44 -17.18
C GLU A 403 -18.29 1.11 -16.77
N LEU A 404 -17.51 1.58 -17.75
CA LEU A 404 -16.29 2.37 -17.51
C LEU A 404 -16.53 3.70 -16.79
N PHE A 405 -17.79 4.13 -16.68
CA PHE A 405 -18.19 5.40 -16.08
C PHE A 405 -18.89 5.23 -14.72
N ARG A 406 -19.01 4.00 -14.21
CA ARG A 406 -19.68 3.74 -12.92
C ARG A 406 -18.81 4.07 -11.71
N GLY A 407 -17.56 3.66 -11.75
CA GLY A 407 -16.58 4.05 -10.72
C GLY A 407 -16.21 5.51 -10.91
N GLU A 408 -16.16 6.29 -9.83
CA GLU A 408 -15.76 7.69 -9.84
C GLU A 408 -14.78 7.94 -8.69
N ARG A 409 -13.56 8.36 -9.02
CA ARG A 409 -12.65 8.98 -8.05
C ARG A 409 -12.87 10.48 -8.09
N TYR A 410 -13.10 11.08 -6.92
CA TYR A 410 -13.29 12.50 -6.77
C TYR A 410 -12.45 13.09 -5.64
N GLY A 411 -12.09 14.36 -5.75
CA GLY A 411 -11.39 15.09 -4.70
C GLY A 411 -10.24 15.92 -5.26
N ASN A 412 -9.18 16.04 -4.47
CA ASN A 412 -7.85 16.46 -4.92
C ASN A 412 -6.93 15.24 -4.84
N PHE A 413 -6.45 14.78 -6.00
CA PHE A 413 -5.74 13.51 -6.11
C PHE A 413 -4.77 13.49 -7.29
N ASN A 414 -3.87 12.51 -7.29
CA ASN A 414 -2.96 12.24 -8.39
C ASN A 414 -2.84 10.74 -8.66
N TYR A 415 -2.42 10.40 -9.89
CA TYR A 415 -1.99 9.07 -10.31
C TYR A 415 -0.53 9.11 -10.76
N SER A 416 0.21 8.05 -10.46
CA SER A 416 1.57 7.84 -10.97
C SER A 416 1.66 6.54 -11.74
N LEU A 417 1.37 6.62 -13.05
CA LEU A 417 1.18 5.44 -13.88
C LEU A 417 2.53 4.93 -14.40
N PRO A 418 2.90 3.65 -14.13
CA PRO A 418 4.20 3.12 -14.49
C PRO A 418 4.28 2.82 -15.98
N VAL A 419 5.31 3.34 -16.65
CA VAL A 419 5.57 3.15 -18.07
C VAL A 419 7.08 3.14 -18.35
N ASP A 420 7.48 2.75 -19.56
CA ASP A 420 8.89 2.84 -19.98
C ASP A 420 9.27 4.29 -20.33
N PRO A 421 10.38 4.84 -19.79
CA PRO A 421 10.80 6.22 -20.05
C PRO A 421 11.33 6.46 -21.47
N GLY A 422 11.63 5.40 -22.22
CA GLY A 422 12.11 5.46 -23.59
C GLY A 422 10.99 5.52 -24.65
N SER A 423 9.78 5.95 -24.28
CA SER A 423 8.66 6.09 -25.21
C SER A 423 7.81 7.33 -24.98
N ARG A 424 6.85 7.52 -25.89
CA ARG A 424 5.75 8.48 -25.79
C ARG A 424 4.43 7.75 -25.71
N TYR A 425 3.44 8.39 -25.10
CA TYR A 425 2.18 7.75 -24.77
C TYR A 425 0.98 8.61 -25.15
N THR A 426 -0.07 7.91 -25.59
CA THR A 426 -1.44 8.42 -25.60
C THR A 426 -2.05 8.16 -24.22
N VAL A 427 -2.66 9.18 -23.63
CA VAL A 427 -3.49 9.06 -22.41
C VAL A 427 -4.93 9.42 -22.74
N ASN A 428 -5.84 8.49 -22.51
CA ASN A 428 -7.28 8.66 -22.62
C ASN A 428 -7.87 8.79 -21.20
N LEU A 429 -8.54 9.91 -20.93
CA LEU A 429 -9.20 10.20 -19.66
C LEU A 429 -10.72 10.11 -19.86
N TYR A 430 -11.38 9.27 -19.06
CA TYR A 430 -12.81 8.99 -19.12
C TYR A 430 -13.54 9.71 -17.98
N PHE A 431 -14.54 10.50 -18.33
CA PHE A 431 -15.31 11.33 -17.41
C PHE A 431 -16.81 11.19 -17.64
N ALA A 432 -17.59 11.28 -16.56
CA ALA A 432 -19.03 11.51 -16.60
C ALA A 432 -19.45 12.38 -15.42
N GLU A 433 -20.16 13.49 -15.68
CA GLU A 433 -20.77 14.27 -14.59
C GLU A 433 -22.06 13.58 -14.15
N THR A 434 -22.03 13.01 -12.95
CA THR A 434 -23.20 12.34 -12.35
C THR A 434 -23.79 13.13 -11.19
N TYR A 435 -23.14 14.17 -10.67
CA TYR A 435 -23.60 14.85 -9.47
C TYR A 435 -24.24 16.22 -9.75
N PHE A 436 -23.69 16.99 -10.68
CA PHE A 436 -24.21 18.31 -11.07
C PHE A 436 -25.00 18.28 -12.39
N GLY A 437 -25.90 19.24 -12.57
CA GLY A 437 -26.73 19.42 -13.77
C GLY A 437 -28.23 19.23 -13.51
N PRO A 438 -29.08 19.40 -14.54
CA PRO A 438 -30.53 19.26 -14.43
C PRO A 438 -30.95 17.92 -13.81
N ASN A 439 -31.82 17.97 -12.81
CA ASN A 439 -32.33 16.80 -12.06
C ASN A 439 -31.24 15.96 -11.38
N ARG A 440 -30.07 16.54 -11.06
CA ARG A 440 -29.00 15.87 -10.30
C ARG A 440 -28.93 16.40 -8.86
N PRO A 441 -28.42 15.61 -7.89
CA PRO A 441 -28.41 15.99 -6.48
C PRO A 441 -27.65 17.29 -6.17
N GLY A 442 -26.59 17.58 -6.93
CA GLY A 442 -25.79 18.80 -6.77
C GLY A 442 -26.43 20.05 -7.38
N GLY A 443 -27.57 19.91 -8.06
CA GLY A 443 -28.30 21.00 -8.69
C GLY A 443 -27.72 21.44 -10.04
N ASP A 444 -28.51 22.27 -10.73
CA ASP A 444 -28.16 22.85 -12.04
C ASP A 444 -27.52 24.22 -11.85
N ILE A 445 -26.22 24.23 -11.59
CA ILE A 445 -25.43 25.43 -11.33
C ILE A 445 -24.39 25.56 -12.44
N ALA A 446 -24.36 26.71 -13.11
CA ALA A 446 -23.34 27.00 -14.12
C ALA A 446 -21.93 26.95 -13.50
N GLU A 447 -20.99 26.32 -14.21
CA GLU A 447 -19.62 26.09 -13.75
C GLU A 447 -19.56 25.44 -12.35
N ALA A 448 -20.49 24.52 -12.04
CA ALA A 448 -20.56 23.89 -10.72
C ALA A 448 -19.27 23.13 -10.36
N ARG A 449 -18.67 22.45 -11.34
CA ARG A 449 -17.43 21.71 -11.17
C ARG A 449 -16.40 22.21 -12.17
N LEU A 450 -15.34 22.82 -11.64
CA LEU A 450 -14.18 23.25 -12.41
C LEU A 450 -12.92 22.64 -11.81
N PHE A 451 -12.08 22.06 -12.65
CA PHE A 451 -10.78 21.54 -12.22
C PHE A 451 -9.76 21.59 -13.34
N ASP A 452 -8.49 21.54 -12.98
CA ASP A 452 -7.39 21.38 -13.92
C ASP A 452 -6.92 19.92 -13.92
N VAL A 453 -6.36 19.50 -15.05
CA VAL A 453 -5.60 18.24 -15.15
C VAL A 453 -4.22 18.52 -15.72
N TYR A 454 -3.19 18.07 -15.02
CA TYR A 454 -1.79 18.21 -15.43
C TYR A 454 -1.14 16.84 -15.65
N CYS A 455 -0.19 16.75 -16.56
CA CYS A 455 0.70 15.61 -16.74
C CYS A 455 2.15 16.06 -16.78
N GLY A 456 2.98 15.67 -15.80
CA GLY A 456 4.41 15.99 -15.80
C GLY A 456 4.72 17.49 -15.93
N GLY A 457 3.89 18.35 -15.32
CA GLY A 457 4.00 19.82 -15.43
C GLY A 457 3.31 20.46 -16.65
N ARG A 458 2.88 19.67 -17.64
CA ARG A 458 2.06 20.14 -18.76
C ARG A 458 0.59 20.21 -18.37
N SER A 459 -0.08 21.33 -18.61
CA SER A 459 -1.55 21.40 -18.49
C SER A 459 -2.19 20.63 -19.64
N LEU A 460 -2.99 19.61 -19.31
CA LEU A 460 -3.80 18.85 -20.26
C LEU A 460 -5.19 19.46 -20.39
N LEU A 461 -5.79 19.81 -19.25
CA LEU A 461 -7.09 20.47 -19.16
C LEU A 461 -6.96 21.66 -18.19
N HIS A 462 -7.53 22.80 -18.57
CA HIS A 462 -7.51 24.01 -17.74
C HIS A 462 -8.93 24.56 -17.54
N ARG A 463 -9.30 24.88 -16.29
CA ARG A 463 -10.65 25.31 -15.88
C ARG A 463 -11.74 24.43 -16.53
N PHE A 464 -11.53 23.12 -16.49
CA PHE A 464 -12.36 22.16 -17.20
C PHE A 464 -13.75 22.07 -16.57
N ASP A 465 -14.76 22.49 -17.33
CA ASP A 465 -16.17 22.32 -17.01
C ASP A 465 -16.69 21.03 -17.65
N LEU A 466 -16.70 19.96 -16.86
CA LEU A 466 -17.10 18.64 -17.33
C LEU A 466 -18.56 18.62 -17.83
N LEU A 467 -19.47 19.30 -17.11
CA LEU A 467 -20.88 19.31 -17.46
C LEU A 467 -21.10 19.94 -18.83
N LYS A 468 -20.43 21.07 -19.09
CA LYS A 468 -20.45 21.77 -20.37
C LYS A 468 -19.82 20.92 -21.49
N GLU A 469 -18.64 20.36 -21.25
CA GLU A 469 -17.87 19.62 -22.26
C GLU A 469 -18.52 18.29 -22.64
N ALA A 470 -19.22 17.62 -21.71
CA ALA A 470 -19.97 16.40 -21.97
C ALA A 470 -21.32 16.68 -22.67
N GLY A 471 -21.77 17.94 -22.69
CA GLY A 471 -23.08 18.35 -23.23
C GLY A 471 -24.25 18.01 -22.32
N GLY A 472 -24.04 18.03 -20.99
CA GLY A 472 -25.04 17.72 -19.97
C GLY A 472 -24.65 16.56 -19.05
N PRO A 473 -25.45 16.30 -18.00
CA PRO A 473 -25.15 15.26 -17.01
C PRO A 473 -25.39 13.87 -17.60
N LEU A 474 -24.82 12.85 -16.95
CA LEU A 474 -24.99 11.43 -17.30
C LEU A 474 -24.54 11.09 -18.73
N ARG A 475 -23.52 11.78 -19.23
CA ARG A 475 -22.94 11.54 -20.56
C ARG A 475 -21.47 11.17 -20.42
N GLY A 476 -21.07 10.09 -21.09
CA GLY A 476 -19.67 9.69 -21.13
C GLY A 476 -18.87 10.62 -22.05
N LEU A 477 -17.74 11.10 -21.54
CA LEU A 477 -16.79 11.94 -22.27
C LEU A 477 -15.41 11.32 -22.17
N VAL A 478 -14.71 11.23 -23.31
CA VAL A 478 -13.31 10.80 -23.36
C VAL A 478 -12.46 11.94 -23.92
N LYS A 479 -11.39 12.29 -23.20
CA LYS A 479 -10.36 13.24 -23.67
C LYS A 479 -9.06 12.48 -23.93
N SER A 480 -8.55 12.59 -25.15
CA SER A 480 -7.31 11.92 -25.59
C SER A 480 -6.17 12.93 -25.73
N PHE A 481 -5.02 12.59 -25.17
CA PHE A 481 -3.80 13.40 -25.23
C PHE A 481 -2.66 12.54 -25.76
N HIS A 482 -1.95 13.03 -26.77
CA HIS A 482 -0.90 12.28 -27.46
C HIS A 482 0.50 12.83 -27.17
N GLY A 483 1.51 12.00 -27.42
CA GLY A 483 2.91 12.39 -27.34
C GLY A 483 3.39 12.72 -25.93
N LEU A 484 2.68 12.24 -24.89
CA LEU A 484 3.04 12.49 -23.50
C LEU A 484 4.29 11.70 -23.14
N GLU A 485 5.24 12.38 -22.50
CA GLU A 485 6.48 11.79 -22.02
C GLU A 485 6.40 11.54 -20.52
N PRO A 486 6.78 10.36 -20.05
CA PRO A 486 6.97 10.11 -18.64
C PRO A 486 8.17 10.91 -18.10
N ASN A 487 8.25 11.01 -16.78
CA ASN A 487 9.47 11.51 -16.13
C ASN A 487 10.63 10.49 -16.28
N ALA A 488 11.82 10.90 -15.84
CA ALA A 488 13.01 10.04 -15.87
C ALA A 488 12.85 8.76 -15.03
N GLN A 489 11.90 8.73 -14.10
CA GLN A 489 11.59 7.60 -13.22
C GLN A 489 10.58 6.62 -13.84
N GLY A 490 10.18 6.82 -15.10
CA GLY A 490 9.25 5.94 -15.81
C GLY A 490 7.80 6.09 -15.33
N GLN A 491 7.36 7.32 -15.00
CA GLN A 491 6.01 7.60 -14.53
C GLN A 491 5.33 8.69 -15.36
N LEU A 492 4.09 8.44 -15.76
CA LEU A 492 3.16 9.50 -16.16
C LEU A 492 2.44 10.01 -14.91
N LEU A 493 2.80 11.22 -14.49
CA LEU A 493 2.27 11.87 -13.28
C LEU A 493 1.05 12.70 -13.63
N LEU A 494 -0.16 12.19 -13.36
CA LEU A 494 -1.42 12.89 -13.60
C LEU A 494 -1.93 13.53 -12.31
N HIS A 495 -2.18 14.84 -12.32
CA HIS A 495 -2.73 15.58 -11.18
C HIS A 495 -4.11 16.14 -11.52
N PHE A 496 -5.10 15.89 -10.66
CA PHE A 496 -6.47 16.36 -10.79
C PHE A 496 -6.73 17.39 -9.69
N VAL A 497 -6.75 18.67 -10.06
CA VAL A 497 -6.70 19.79 -9.11
C VAL A 497 -8.02 20.56 -9.12
N PRO A 498 -8.82 20.48 -8.04
CA PRO A 498 -10.03 21.28 -7.87
C PRO A 498 -9.80 22.79 -8.01
N ILE A 499 -10.65 23.46 -8.78
CA ILE A 499 -10.81 24.93 -8.76
C ILE A 499 -12.11 25.28 -8.05
N ARG A 500 -13.20 24.60 -8.39
CA ARG A 500 -14.52 24.71 -7.75
C ARG A 500 -15.16 23.34 -7.67
N ASN A 501 -15.53 22.92 -6.46
CA ASN A 501 -15.89 21.55 -6.13
C ASN A 501 -14.81 20.54 -6.56
N TYR A 502 -15.03 19.25 -6.28
CA TYR A 502 -14.01 18.24 -6.49
C TYR A 502 -13.70 17.97 -7.96
N ALA A 503 -12.44 17.67 -8.28
CA ALA A 503 -12.10 17.07 -9.57
C ALA A 503 -12.64 15.63 -9.61
N VAL A 504 -12.84 15.08 -10.81
CA VAL A 504 -13.34 13.69 -10.98
C VAL A 504 -12.60 12.96 -12.10
N ILE A 505 -12.52 11.64 -12.00
CA ILE A 505 -12.14 10.74 -13.08
C ILE A 505 -12.87 9.40 -12.92
N ASN A 506 -13.25 8.76 -14.02
CA ASN A 506 -13.87 7.44 -13.99
C ASN A 506 -12.91 6.32 -14.41
N ALA A 507 -12.14 6.54 -15.47
CA ALA A 507 -11.14 5.60 -15.94
C ALA A 507 -9.98 6.30 -16.67
N ILE A 508 -8.83 5.64 -16.71
CA ILE A 508 -7.62 6.11 -17.38
C ILE A 508 -7.07 4.97 -18.23
N GLU A 509 -6.79 5.25 -19.50
CA GLU A 509 -6.06 4.33 -20.38
C GLU A 509 -4.80 5.00 -20.91
N VAL A 510 -3.69 4.29 -20.84
CA VAL A 510 -2.38 4.69 -21.37
C VAL A 510 -1.96 3.70 -22.44
N ILE A 511 -1.61 4.20 -23.61
CA ILE A 511 -1.19 3.41 -24.77
C ILE A 511 0.16 3.91 -25.24
N ASP A 512 1.11 2.99 -25.41
CA ASP A 512 2.42 3.29 -25.99
C ASP A 512 2.31 3.62 -27.49
N GLU A 513 2.83 4.79 -27.88
CA GLU A 513 2.89 5.28 -29.27
C GLU A 513 4.18 4.87 -29.99
N GLY A 514 5.11 4.25 -29.28
CA GLY A 514 6.37 3.76 -29.80
C GLY A 514 6.20 2.72 -30.91
N ARG A 515 7.26 2.56 -31.71
CA ARG A 515 7.31 1.59 -32.81
C ARG A 515 8.24 0.43 -32.51
#